data_AF-A0A9J6E3J4-F1
#
_entry.id   AF-A0A9J6E3J4-F1
#
_cell.length_a   1.000
_cell.length_b   1.000
_cell.length_c   1.000
_cell.angle_alpha   90.00
_cell.angle_beta   90.00
_cell.angle_gamma   90.00
#
_symmetry.space_group_name_H-M   'P 1'
#
loop_
_entity.id
_entity.type
_entity.pdbx_description
1 polymer ?
#
loop_
_entity_poly.entity_id
_entity_poly.type
_entity_poly.pdbx_seq_one_letter_code
_entity_poly.pdbx_strand_id
1 'polypeptide(L)'
;MNRTLTILGFGLACVVGGVYSAALYKDLAGCTTPEAEKCGYDFVPYFLTSKLADDAKTLATQCTLFRRQLKCGEDFAVKCLDGLPKGVILLMLRAAVDEYGMFCNTTNPKHKEYLDSIKCINKAGPGVQTCMADMFVAMHRASKAPDRQQIPYSCCYYHDFVECAESALTRGCTLPAAKKFFNDIIDHVFGEVLSLACNKYKKGTGACEALPVLPTKDDAKARDKGFIEPLAVIASKLG
;
A
#
# COMPACT_ATOMS: atom_id res chain seq x y z
N MET A 1 -56.68 9.07 52.53
CA MET A 1 -57.22 8.86 51.17
C MET A 1 -56.15 9.25 50.17
N ASN A 2 -55.68 8.24 49.42
CA ASN A 2 -54.59 8.28 48.46
C ASN A 2 -54.75 9.39 47.39
N ARG A 3 -53.68 10.12 47.14
CA ARG A 3 -53.42 10.70 45.82
C ARG A 3 -52.11 10.16 45.28
N THR A 4 -52.26 9.43 44.20
CA THR A 4 -51.30 8.61 43.49
C THR A 4 -50.22 9.48 42.82
N LEU A 5 -48.97 9.07 43.00
CA LEU A 5 -47.80 9.44 42.22
C LEU A 5 -48.02 9.06 40.74
N THR A 6 -47.81 9.98 39.81
CA THR A 6 -47.55 9.64 38.41
C THR A 6 -46.17 10.19 38.04
N ILE A 7 -45.15 9.35 38.24
CA ILE A 7 -43.80 9.56 37.70
C ILE A 7 -43.88 9.23 36.21
N LEU A 8 -43.89 10.27 35.36
CA LEU A 8 -43.67 10.11 33.92
C LEU A 8 -42.19 9.74 33.72
N GLY A 9 -41.98 8.52 33.22
CA GLY A 9 -40.67 7.92 33.05
C GLY A 9 -39.77 8.72 32.13
N PHE A 10 -38.57 9.01 32.62
CA PHE A 10 -37.40 9.30 31.80
C PHE A 10 -37.09 8.06 30.96
N GLY A 11 -37.61 8.03 29.73
CA GLY A 11 -37.06 7.20 28.67
C GLY A 11 -35.73 7.81 28.23
N LEU A 12 -34.65 7.48 28.94
CA LEU A 12 -33.30 7.59 28.40
C LEU A 12 -33.21 6.60 27.23
N ALA A 13 -33.62 7.04 26.05
CA ALA A 13 -33.20 6.39 24.82
C ALA A 13 -31.70 6.63 24.73
N CYS A 14 -30.91 5.65 25.17
CA CYS A 14 -29.52 5.52 24.78
C CYS A 14 -29.49 5.52 23.25
N VAL A 15 -29.24 6.69 22.67
CA VAL A 15 -28.65 6.79 21.35
C VAL A 15 -27.27 6.17 21.52
N VAL A 16 -27.21 4.84 21.40
CA VAL A 16 -25.96 4.15 21.14
C VAL A 16 -25.59 4.62 19.75
N GLY A 17 -24.86 5.74 19.70
CA GLY A 17 -24.12 6.18 18.54
C GLY A 17 -23.10 5.10 18.23
N GLY A 18 -23.56 4.04 17.57
CA GLY A 18 -22.72 3.27 16.69
C GLY A 18 -22.23 4.26 15.66
N VAL A 19 -20.98 4.69 15.82
CA VAL A 19 -20.24 5.42 14.80
C VAL A 19 -20.40 4.58 13.54
N TYR A 20 -21.24 5.03 12.61
CA TYR A 20 -21.27 4.50 11.26
C TYR A 20 -19.85 4.74 10.75
N SER A 21 -19.00 3.71 10.82
CA SER A 21 -17.83 3.68 9.98
C SER A 21 -18.39 3.82 8.58
N ALA A 22 -18.17 4.98 7.95
CA ALA A 22 -18.53 5.16 6.56
C ALA A 22 -17.98 3.94 5.82
N ALA A 23 -18.85 3.19 5.16
CA ALA A 23 -18.42 1.99 4.46
C ALA A 23 -17.30 2.42 3.49
N LEU A 24 -16.12 1.85 3.68
CA LEU A 24 -14.93 2.18 2.89
C LEU A 24 -15.20 2.03 1.38
N TYR A 25 -16.03 1.04 1.06
CA TYR A 25 -16.49 0.74 -0.28
C TYR A 25 -17.95 1.16 -0.45
N LYS A 26 -18.32 1.50 -1.69
CA LYS A 26 -19.70 1.65 -2.12
C LYS A 26 -20.47 0.36 -1.88
N ASP A 27 -21.74 0.49 -1.48
CA ASP A 27 -22.66 -0.63 -1.31
C ASP A 27 -23.14 -1.15 -2.68
N LEU A 28 -22.25 -1.86 -3.36
CA LEU A 28 -22.45 -2.42 -4.69
C LEU A 28 -21.95 -3.87 -4.72
N ALA A 29 -22.58 -4.71 -5.53
CA ALA A 29 -22.16 -6.10 -5.70
C ALA A 29 -20.68 -6.19 -6.14
N GLY A 30 -19.88 -6.93 -5.36
CA GLY A 30 -18.44 -7.12 -5.59
C GLY A 30 -17.54 -6.00 -5.05
N CYS A 31 -18.05 -5.09 -4.22
CA CYS A 31 -17.28 -4.05 -3.55
C CYS A 31 -17.04 -4.42 -2.09
N THR A 32 -16.07 -5.30 -1.90
CA THR A 32 -15.89 -6.10 -0.68
C THR A 32 -14.39 -6.31 -0.44
N THR A 33 -13.97 -6.49 0.81
CA THR A 33 -12.54 -6.63 1.18
C THR A 33 -11.87 -7.81 0.43
N PRO A 34 -12.44 -9.03 0.41
CA PRO A 34 -11.89 -10.12 -0.40
C PRO A 34 -11.70 -9.80 -1.89
N GLU A 35 -12.58 -8.99 -2.49
CA GLU A 35 -12.45 -8.55 -3.88
C GLU A 35 -11.30 -7.56 -4.05
N ALA A 36 -11.11 -6.63 -3.10
CA ALA A 36 -9.95 -5.73 -3.08
C ALA A 36 -8.63 -6.51 -2.95
N GLU A 37 -8.60 -7.54 -2.11
CA GLU A 37 -7.43 -8.38 -1.88
C GLU A 37 -7.00 -9.13 -3.16
N LYS A 38 -7.95 -9.65 -3.95
CA LYS A 38 -7.66 -10.38 -5.20
C LYS A 38 -6.91 -9.55 -6.25
N CYS A 39 -7.04 -8.23 -6.22
CA CYS A 39 -6.43 -7.33 -7.21
C CYS A 39 -5.13 -6.67 -6.74
N GLY A 40 -4.70 -6.90 -5.49
CA GLY A 40 -3.84 -5.95 -4.77
C GLY A 40 -2.45 -6.45 -4.39
N TYR A 41 -1.90 -7.49 -5.01
CA TYR A 41 -0.58 -7.99 -4.60
C TYR A 41 0.30 -8.59 -5.71
N ASP A 42 -0.26 -9.25 -6.72
CA ASP A 42 0.53 -9.96 -7.75
C ASP A 42 1.43 -9.06 -8.60
N PHE A 43 1.09 -7.77 -8.73
CA PHE A 43 1.88 -6.81 -9.50
C PHE A 43 2.95 -6.09 -8.68
N VAL A 44 3.03 -6.39 -7.38
CA VAL A 44 3.95 -5.74 -6.44
C VAL A 44 5.31 -6.44 -6.55
N PRO A 45 6.35 -5.75 -7.04
CA PRO A 45 7.66 -6.34 -7.24
C PRO A 45 8.20 -6.88 -5.92
N TYR A 46 8.72 -8.10 -5.95
CA TYR A 46 9.30 -8.78 -4.79
C TYR A 46 8.34 -9.10 -3.62
N PHE A 47 7.02 -8.92 -3.75
CA PHE A 47 6.12 -9.26 -2.64
C PHE A 47 5.97 -10.78 -2.45
N LEU A 48 5.50 -11.49 -3.47
CA LEU A 48 5.31 -12.94 -3.42
C LEU A 48 6.57 -13.75 -3.66
N THR A 49 7.53 -13.21 -4.42
CA THR A 49 8.73 -13.93 -4.86
C THR A 49 9.98 -13.11 -4.59
N SER A 50 11.10 -13.77 -4.34
CA SER A 50 12.42 -13.11 -4.22
C SER A 50 13.08 -12.85 -5.57
N LYS A 51 12.41 -13.15 -6.68
CA LYS A 51 12.97 -13.01 -8.03
C LYS A 51 11.90 -12.53 -9.00
N LEU A 52 12.31 -11.60 -9.85
CA LEU A 52 11.57 -11.15 -11.03
C LEU A 52 12.23 -11.71 -12.30
N ALA A 53 11.51 -11.67 -13.40
CA ALA A 53 11.98 -12.12 -14.71
C ALA A 53 13.29 -11.44 -15.11
N ASP A 54 14.30 -12.22 -15.49
CA ASP A 54 15.65 -11.73 -15.81
C ASP A 54 16.08 -11.94 -17.26
N ASP A 55 15.12 -12.29 -18.11
CA ASP A 55 15.25 -12.37 -19.55
C ASP A 55 13.99 -11.83 -20.24
N ALA A 56 14.09 -11.53 -21.55
CA ALA A 56 13.00 -10.92 -22.30
C ALA A 56 11.75 -11.80 -22.41
N LYS A 57 11.91 -13.12 -22.46
CA LYS A 57 10.79 -14.07 -22.61
C LYS A 57 10.00 -14.15 -21.31
N THR A 58 10.68 -14.37 -20.19
CA THR A 58 10.03 -14.40 -18.87
C THR A 58 9.46 -13.04 -18.49
N LEU A 59 10.10 -11.95 -18.93
CA LEU A 59 9.59 -10.59 -18.71
C LEU A 59 8.27 -10.36 -19.44
N ALA A 60 8.12 -10.83 -20.68
CA ALA A 60 6.85 -10.70 -21.40
C ALA A 60 5.68 -11.39 -20.67
N THR A 61 5.93 -12.56 -20.07
CA THR A 61 4.95 -13.24 -19.21
C THR A 61 4.63 -12.43 -17.96
N GLN A 62 5.66 -11.93 -17.26
CA GLN A 62 5.47 -11.08 -16.07
C GLN A 62 4.69 -9.80 -16.39
N CYS A 63 4.99 -9.15 -17.52
CA CYS A 63 4.28 -7.97 -18.00
C CYS A 63 2.80 -8.23 -18.27
N THR A 64 2.46 -9.42 -18.76
CA THR A 64 1.06 -9.84 -18.96
C THR A 64 0.32 -9.97 -17.62
N LEU A 65 0.98 -10.57 -16.63
CA LEU A 65 0.46 -10.66 -15.26
C LEU A 65 0.24 -9.28 -14.66
N PHE A 66 1.27 -8.42 -14.71
CA PHE A 66 1.23 -7.07 -14.15
C PHE A 66 0.10 -6.24 -14.75
N ARG A 67 -0.05 -6.20 -16.08
CA ARG A 67 -1.13 -5.46 -16.74
C ARG A 67 -2.51 -5.94 -16.32
N ARG A 68 -2.71 -7.26 -16.24
CA ARG A 68 -3.99 -7.84 -15.79
C ARG A 68 -4.32 -7.42 -14.35
N GLN A 69 -3.33 -7.47 -13.47
CA GLN A 69 -3.51 -7.22 -12.04
C GLN A 69 -3.68 -5.72 -11.75
N LEU A 70 -2.94 -4.85 -12.43
CA LEU A 70 -3.15 -3.41 -12.36
C LEU A 70 -4.56 -3.03 -12.85
N LYS A 71 -4.99 -3.61 -13.99
CA LYS A 71 -6.36 -3.40 -14.48
C LYS A 71 -7.42 -3.86 -13.46
N CYS A 72 -7.21 -4.99 -12.80
CA CYS A 72 -8.08 -5.47 -11.71
C CYS A 72 -8.22 -4.40 -10.61
N GLY A 73 -7.08 -3.85 -10.16
CA GLY A 73 -7.05 -2.81 -9.14
C GLY A 73 -7.73 -1.52 -9.58
N GLU A 74 -7.50 -1.08 -10.82
CA GLU A 74 -8.12 0.13 -11.37
C GLU A 74 -9.63 -0.02 -11.51
N ASP A 75 -10.09 -1.13 -12.09
CA ASP A 75 -11.51 -1.42 -12.26
C ASP A 75 -12.21 -1.49 -10.89
N PHE A 76 -11.57 -2.13 -9.89
CA PHE A 76 -12.05 -2.15 -8.51
C PHE A 76 -12.13 -0.73 -7.92
N ALA A 77 -11.07 0.06 -8.00
CA ALA A 77 -11.03 1.41 -7.45
C ALA A 77 -12.06 2.34 -8.11
N VAL A 78 -12.23 2.26 -9.43
CA VAL A 78 -13.23 3.05 -10.17
C VAL A 78 -14.65 2.70 -9.71
N LYS A 79 -14.93 1.41 -9.58
CA LYS A 79 -16.26 0.88 -9.25
C LYS A 79 -16.62 1.07 -7.77
N CYS A 80 -15.68 0.79 -6.87
CA CYS A 80 -15.98 0.55 -5.45
C CYS A 80 -15.55 1.66 -4.51
N LEU A 81 -14.65 2.56 -4.92
CA LEU A 81 -14.21 3.68 -4.08
C LEU A 81 -14.84 4.99 -4.52
N ASP A 82 -14.82 5.97 -3.63
CA ASP A 82 -15.16 7.36 -3.92
C ASP A 82 -14.23 8.34 -3.21
N GLY A 83 -14.33 9.62 -3.58
CA GLY A 83 -13.60 10.70 -2.93
C GLY A 83 -12.08 10.53 -2.95
N LEU A 84 -11.44 10.90 -1.84
CA LEU A 84 -9.98 10.86 -1.67
C LEU A 84 -9.38 9.45 -1.81
N PRO A 85 -9.92 8.38 -1.18
CA PRO A 85 -9.41 7.02 -1.37
C PRO A 85 -9.31 6.60 -2.83
N LYS A 86 -10.35 6.90 -3.63
CA LYS A 86 -10.35 6.61 -5.07
C LYS A 86 -9.24 7.38 -5.79
N GLY A 87 -9.11 8.68 -5.51
CA GLY A 87 -8.10 9.53 -6.13
C GLY A 87 -6.67 9.03 -5.87
N VAL A 88 -6.34 8.77 -4.61
CA VAL A 88 -5.01 8.30 -4.19
C VAL A 88 -4.67 6.93 -4.78
N ILE A 89 -5.60 5.98 -4.70
CA ILE A 89 -5.34 4.62 -5.22
C ILE A 89 -5.19 4.64 -6.74
N LEU A 90 -6.04 5.38 -7.46
CA LEU A 90 -5.92 5.47 -8.92
C LEU A 90 -4.64 6.19 -9.34
N LEU A 91 -4.19 7.20 -8.59
CA LEU A 91 -2.92 7.86 -8.86
C LEU A 91 -1.76 6.85 -8.81
N MET A 92 -1.68 6.05 -7.74
CA MET A 92 -0.62 5.05 -7.57
C MET A 92 -0.70 3.93 -8.61
N LEU A 93 -1.90 3.41 -8.87
CA LEU A 93 -2.08 2.34 -9.85
C LEU A 93 -1.72 2.80 -11.26
N ARG A 94 -2.08 4.02 -11.66
CA ARG A 94 -1.74 4.57 -12.97
C ARG A 94 -0.25 4.86 -13.11
N ALA A 95 0.39 5.38 -12.06
CA ALA A 95 1.85 5.52 -12.05
C ALA A 95 2.56 4.17 -12.24
N ALA A 96 2.04 3.09 -11.62
CA ALA A 96 2.55 1.74 -11.84
C ALA A 96 2.26 1.21 -13.27
N VAL A 97 1.08 1.52 -13.85
CA VAL A 97 0.76 1.21 -15.25
C VAL A 97 1.77 1.88 -16.19
N ASP A 98 2.08 3.15 -15.96
CA ASP A 98 3.03 3.91 -16.78
C ASP A 98 4.45 3.36 -16.63
N GLU A 99 4.92 3.14 -15.39
CA GLU A 99 6.25 2.57 -15.13
C GLU A 99 6.43 1.20 -15.77
N TYR A 100 5.45 0.33 -15.60
CA TYR A 100 5.52 -1.03 -16.16
C TYR A 100 5.34 -0.99 -17.67
N GLY A 101 4.50 -0.09 -18.19
CA GLY A 101 4.37 0.17 -19.60
C GLY A 101 5.71 0.50 -20.27
N MET A 102 6.57 1.25 -19.59
CA MET A 102 7.90 1.59 -20.09
C MET A 102 8.82 0.37 -20.17
N PHE A 103 9.09 -0.37 -19.08
CA PHE A 103 10.01 -1.51 -19.18
C PHE A 103 9.41 -2.74 -19.87
N CYS A 104 8.09 -2.84 -19.99
CA CYS A 104 7.41 -3.90 -20.75
C CYS A 104 7.30 -3.60 -22.26
N ASN A 105 7.69 -2.41 -22.70
CA ASN A 105 7.74 -2.05 -24.11
C ASN A 105 9.16 -2.25 -24.65
N THR A 106 9.34 -3.22 -25.55
CA THR A 106 10.64 -3.59 -26.11
C THR A 106 11.35 -2.47 -26.89
N THR A 107 10.62 -1.43 -27.32
CA THR A 107 11.21 -0.27 -28.01
C THR A 107 11.58 0.87 -27.07
N ASN A 108 11.16 0.82 -25.80
CA ASN A 108 11.45 1.85 -24.82
C ASN A 108 12.83 1.58 -24.17
N PRO A 109 13.69 2.62 -23.97
CA PRO A 109 14.99 2.46 -23.33
C PRO A 109 14.95 1.79 -21.95
N LYS A 110 13.89 2.00 -21.15
CA LYS A 110 13.72 1.35 -19.83
C LYS A 110 13.61 -0.17 -19.91
N HIS A 111 13.22 -0.73 -21.07
CA HIS A 111 13.24 -2.19 -21.25
C HIS A 111 14.65 -2.76 -21.13
N LYS A 112 15.61 -2.10 -21.79
CA LYS A 112 17.02 -2.47 -21.69
C LYS A 112 17.55 -2.22 -20.28
N GLU A 113 17.23 -1.07 -19.70
CA GLU A 113 17.66 -0.72 -18.34
C GLU A 113 17.19 -1.75 -17.30
N TYR A 114 15.94 -2.22 -17.41
CA TYR A 114 15.43 -3.32 -16.60
C TYR A 114 16.28 -4.58 -16.76
N LEU A 115 16.50 -5.06 -18.00
CA LEU A 115 17.23 -6.30 -18.26
C LEU A 115 18.68 -6.23 -17.80
N ASP A 116 19.31 -5.06 -17.91
CA ASP A 116 20.67 -4.80 -17.44
C ASP A 116 20.75 -4.77 -15.90
N SER A 117 19.67 -4.35 -15.23
CA SER A 117 19.63 -4.16 -13.77
C SER A 117 19.16 -5.38 -12.99
N ILE A 118 18.16 -6.10 -13.52
CA ILE A 118 17.34 -7.03 -12.74
C ILE A 118 18.11 -8.23 -12.20
N LYS A 119 19.12 -8.72 -12.93
CA LYS A 119 20.00 -9.81 -12.47
C LYS A 119 20.75 -9.44 -11.20
N CYS A 120 21.13 -8.16 -11.07
CA CYS A 120 21.78 -7.65 -9.87
C CYS A 120 20.76 -7.52 -8.73
N ILE A 121 19.61 -6.90 -9.00
CA ILE A 121 18.54 -6.70 -7.99
C ILE A 121 18.05 -8.06 -7.44
N ASN A 122 17.88 -9.07 -8.30
CA ASN A 122 17.50 -10.43 -7.90
C ASN A 122 18.48 -11.08 -6.91
N LYS A 123 19.76 -10.68 -6.85
CA LYS A 123 20.70 -11.15 -5.82
C LYS A 123 20.36 -10.59 -4.44
N ALA A 124 19.82 -9.37 -4.37
CA ALA A 124 19.28 -8.76 -3.16
C ALA A 124 17.82 -9.16 -2.89
N GLY A 125 17.18 -9.85 -3.84
CA GLY A 125 15.76 -10.15 -3.86
C GLY A 125 15.17 -10.78 -2.58
N PRO A 126 15.82 -11.74 -1.89
CA PRO A 126 15.31 -12.25 -0.62
C PRO A 126 15.22 -11.18 0.49
N GLY A 127 16.18 -10.25 0.52
CA GLY A 127 16.15 -9.13 1.46
C GLY A 127 15.06 -8.14 1.08
N VAL A 128 14.97 -7.76 -0.20
CA VAL A 128 13.93 -6.85 -0.69
C VAL A 128 12.53 -7.42 -0.47
N GLN A 129 12.34 -8.73 -0.70
CA GLN A 129 11.07 -9.40 -0.43
C GLN A 129 10.69 -9.32 1.04
N THR A 130 11.65 -9.53 1.94
CA THR A 130 11.41 -9.42 3.38
C THR A 130 10.94 -8.01 3.73
N CYS A 131 11.64 -6.98 3.23
CA CYS A 131 11.25 -5.58 3.42
C CYS A 131 9.84 -5.27 2.89
N MET A 132 9.50 -5.79 1.70
CA MET A 132 8.19 -5.59 1.10
C MET A 132 7.08 -6.28 1.91
N ALA A 133 7.31 -7.52 2.36
CA ALA A 133 6.35 -8.25 3.20
C ALA A 133 6.10 -7.53 4.54
N ASP A 134 7.17 -7.05 5.19
CA ASP A 134 7.06 -6.31 6.45
C ASP A 134 6.36 -4.96 6.25
N MET A 135 6.57 -4.28 5.11
CA MET A 135 5.83 -3.06 4.74
C MET A 135 4.32 -3.32 4.66
N PHE A 136 3.89 -4.42 4.04
CA PHE A 136 2.47 -4.74 3.91
C PHE A 136 1.83 -4.99 5.28
N VAL A 137 2.51 -5.76 6.13
CA VAL A 137 2.11 -5.96 7.53
C VAL A 137 1.99 -4.61 8.25
N ALA A 138 2.97 -3.73 8.07
CA ALA A 138 3.01 -2.43 8.71
C ALA A 138 1.89 -1.49 8.22
N MET A 139 1.54 -1.51 6.92
CA MET A 139 0.39 -0.77 6.39
C MET A 139 -0.95 -1.28 6.96
N HIS A 140 -1.12 -2.59 7.09
CA HIS A 140 -2.28 -3.18 7.77
C HIS A 140 -2.36 -2.82 9.26
N ARG A 141 -1.21 -2.59 9.89
CA ARG A 141 -1.14 -2.09 11.26
C ARG A 141 -1.53 -0.61 11.32
N ALA A 142 -0.99 0.20 10.41
CA ALA A 142 -1.26 1.63 10.31
C ALA A 142 -2.74 1.93 10.01
N SER A 143 -3.41 1.13 9.18
CA SER A 143 -4.84 1.28 8.89
C SER A 143 -5.76 1.03 10.09
N LYS A 144 -5.25 0.37 11.14
CA LYS A 144 -5.95 0.13 12.41
C LYS A 144 -5.54 1.09 13.52
N ALA A 145 -4.57 1.97 13.28
CA ALA A 145 -4.18 3.00 14.23
C ALA A 145 -5.33 4.00 14.44
N PRO A 146 -5.31 4.78 15.54
CA PRO A 146 -6.23 5.90 15.71
C PRO A 146 -6.20 6.81 14.47
N ASP A 147 -7.37 7.28 14.03
CA ASP A 147 -7.56 7.98 12.75
C ASP A 147 -6.48 9.02 12.42
N ARG A 148 -6.14 9.89 13.39
CA ARG A 148 -5.14 10.96 13.21
C ARG A 148 -3.69 10.47 13.12
N GLN A 149 -3.44 9.21 13.47
CA GLN A 149 -2.12 8.58 13.47
C GLN A 149 -1.88 7.68 12.26
N GLN A 150 -2.92 7.33 11.49
CA GLN A 150 -2.79 6.41 10.35
C GLN A 150 -1.79 6.92 9.30
N ILE A 151 -1.88 8.20 8.92
CA ILE A 151 -0.93 8.82 7.98
C ILE A 151 0.49 8.87 8.57
N PRO A 152 0.74 9.41 9.79
CA PRO A 152 2.07 9.36 10.41
C PRO A 152 2.72 7.98 10.40
N TYR A 153 2.00 6.94 10.87
CA TYR A 153 2.54 5.58 10.86
C TYR A 153 2.86 5.11 9.44
N SER A 154 1.97 5.36 8.49
CA SER A 154 2.16 4.92 7.11
C SER A 154 3.40 5.55 6.48
N CYS A 155 3.63 6.84 6.75
CA CYS A 155 4.83 7.54 6.30
C CYS A 155 6.11 7.00 6.94
N CYS A 156 6.10 6.75 8.25
CA CYS A 156 7.25 6.19 8.96
C CYS A 156 7.58 4.77 8.47
N TYR A 157 6.59 3.90 8.34
CA TYR A 157 6.80 2.55 7.82
C TYR A 157 7.24 2.52 6.36
N TYR A 158 6.79 3.47 5.53
CA TYR A 158 7.32 3.62 4.19
C TYR A 158 8.81 3.98 4.21
N HIS A 159 9.22 4.91 5.09
CA HIS A 159 10.64 5.21 5.25
C HIS A 159 11.46 4.02 5.73
N ASP A 160 10.95 3.24 6.70
CA ASP A 160 11.58 2.00 7.15
C ASP A 160 11.73 0.99 5.99
N PHE A 161 10.70 0.88 5.12
CA PHE A 161 10.76 0.04 3.92
C PHE A 161 11.87 0.47 2.97
N VAL A 162 11.95 1.77 2.63
CA VAL A 162 12.98 2.29 1.72
C VAL A 162 14.37 1.98 2.27
N GLU A 163 14.60 2.23 3.56
CA GLU A 163 15.90 1.95 4.19
C GLU A 163 16.22 0.47 4.22
N CYS A 164 15.24 -0.38 4.53
CA CYS A 164 15.39 -1.82 4.50
C CYS A 164 15.78 -2.29 3.08
N ALA A 165 15.07 -1.81 2.05
CA ALA A 165 15.30 -2.18 0.66
C ALA A 165 16.67 -1.69 0.16
N GLU A 166 17.05 -0.46 0.46
CA GLU A 166 18.38 0.10 0.13
C GLU A 166 19.52 -0.67 0.82
N SER A 167 19.31 -1.05 2.07
CA SER A 167 20.23 -1.86 2.85
C SER A 167 20.40 -3.26 2.24
N ALA A 168 19.29 -3.90 1.84
CA ALA A 168 19.31 -5.18 1.13
C ALA A 168 20.02 -5.07 -0.22
N LEU A 169 19.71 -4.05 -1.01
CA LEU A 169 20.36 -3.77 -2.29
C LEU A 169 21.84 -3.51 -2.13
N THR A 170 22.26 -2.80 -1.09
CA THR A 170 23.68 -2.51 -0.86
C THR A 170 24.50 -3.75 -0.52
N ARG A 171 23.89 -4.72 0.17
CA ARG A 171 24.53 -6.03 0.42
C ARG A 171 24.51 -6.95 -0.79
N GLY A 172 23.40 -6.97 -1.55
CA GLY A 172 23.18 -7.98 -2.60
C GLY A 172 23.50 -7.53 -4.03
N CYS A 173 23.50 -6.22 -4.31
CA CYS A 173 23.67 -5.66 -5.64
C CYS A 173 24.68 -4.51 -5.65
N THR A 174 25.85 -4.73 -6.25
CA THR A 174 26.93 -3.74 -6.30
C THR A 174 26.81 -2.74 -7.46
N LEU A 175 25.90 -2.97 -8.40
CA LEU A 175 25.72 -2.12 -9.58
C LEU A 175 24.94 -0.83 -9.23
N PRO A 176 25.56 0.36 -9.28
CA PRO A 176 24.87 1.60 -8.90
C PRO A 176 23.66 1.92 -9.78
N ALA A 177 23.77 1.64 -11.09
CA ALA A 177 22.66 1.82 -12.04
C ALA A 177 21.43 0.98 -11.66
N ALA A 178 21.62 -0.25 -11.19
CA ALA A 178 20.52 -1.11 -10.77
C ALA A 178 19.84 -0.61 -9.48
N LYS A 179 20.61 -0.08 -8.53
CA LYS A 179 20.04 0.56 -7.33
C LYS A 179 19.23 1.80 -7.71
N LYS A 180 19.79 2.64 -8.59
CA LYS A 180 19.10 3.81 -9.11
C LYS A 180 17.80 3.43 -9.80
N PHE A 181 17.83 2.43 -10.69
CA PHE A 181 16.65 1.92 -11.38
C PHE A 181 15.55 1.48 -10.39
N PHE A 182 15.91 0.76 -9.32
CA PHE A 182 14.96 0.36 -8.29
C PHE A 182 14.36 1.56 -7.55
N ASN A 183 15.19 2.52 -7.13
CA ASN A 183 14.73 3.71 -6.43
C ASN A 183 13.85 4.60 -7.33
N ASP A 184 14.22 4.78 -8.60
CA ASP A 184 13.44 5.54 -9.57
C ASP A 184 12.02 4.95 -9.75
N ILE A 185 11.88 3.61 -9.75
CA ILE A 185 10.56 2.95 -9.79
C ILE A 185 9.73 3.31 -8.56
N ILE A 186 10.33 3.22 -7.37
CA ILE A 186 9.64 3.54 -6.12
C ILE A 186 9.20 5.01 -6.11
N ASP A 187 10.10 5.92 -6.49
CA ASP A 187 9.83 7.35 -6.51
C ASP A 187 8.74 7.70 -7.53
N HIS A 188 8.74 7.08 -8.71
CA HIS A 188 7.71 7.31 -9.71
C HIS A 188 6.33 6.82 -9.24
N VAL A 189 6.24 5.64 -8.61
CA VAL A 189 4.96 5.04 -8.21
C VAL A 189 4.38 5.70 -6.95
N PHE A 190 5.21 6.03 -5.96
CA PHE A 190 4.75 6.49 -4.65
C PHE A 190 5.08 7.96 -4.36
N GLY A 191 6.06 8.55 -5.05
CA GLY A 191 6.67 9.83 -4.67
C GLY A 191 5.68 10.98 -4.61
N GLU A 192 4.72 11.07 -5.53
CA GLU A 192 3.71 12.14 -5.51
C GLU A 192 2.81 12.04 -4.27
N VAL A 193 2.25 10.86 -3.99
CA VAL A 193 1.39 10.62 -2.81
C VAL A 193 2.15 10.91 -1.52
N LEU A 194 3.41 10.46 -1.43
CA LEU A 194 4.25 10.65 -0.26
C LEU A 194 4.67 12.11 -0.09
N SER A 195 4.93 12.83 -1.18
CA SER A 195 5.22 14.26 -1.13
C SER A 195 4.03 15.03 -0.53
N LEU A 196 2.80 14.63 -0.85
CA LEU A 196 1.59 15.24 -0.32
C LEU A 196 1.38 14.88 1.17
N ALA A 197 1.48 13.60 1.52
CA ALA A 197 1.07 13.10 2.84
C ALA A 197 2.19 13.10 3.90
N CYS A 198 3.44 12.86 3.49
CA CYS A 198 4.55 12.52 4.37
C CYS A 198 5.55 13.65 4.59
N ASN A 199 5.31 14.84 4.04
CA ASN A 199 6.24 15.96 4.15
C ASN A 199 6.62 16.33 5.60
N LYS A 200 5.74 16.09 6.57
CA LYS A 200 5.95 16.34 8.01
C LYS A 200 6.54 15.15 8.79
N TYR A 201 6.58 13.96 8.18
CA TYR A 201 6.91 12.70 8.84
C TYR A 201 8.20 12.11 8.24
N LYS A 202 9.24 12.93 8.17
CA LYS A 202 10.55 12.54 7.62
C LYS A 202 11.47 12.05 8.73
N LYS A 203 12.40 11.16 8.38
CA LYS A 203 13.44 10.73 9.30
C LYS A 203 14.26 11.91 9.83
N GLY A 204 14.65 11.85 11.11
CA GLY A 204 15.43 12.88 11.78
C GLY A 204 14.61 14.06 12.32
N THR A 205 13.29 14.06 12.11
CA THR A 205 12.38 15.07 12.68
C THR A 205 11.91 14.73 14.10
N GLY A 206 12.15 13.50 14.57
CA GLY A 206 11.60 12.98 15.83
C GLY A 206 10.13 12.56 15.74
N ALA A 207 9.46 12.80 14.60
CA ALA A 207 8.03 12.57 14.44
C ALA A 207 7.66 11.09 14.45
N CYS A 208 8.52 10.22 13.93
CA CYS A 208 8.30 8.77 13.92
C CYS A 208 8.58 8.15 15.28
N GLU A 209 9.62 8.64 15.96
CA GLU A 209 10.04 8.18 17.30
C GLU A 209 9.03 8.57 18.39
N ALA A 210 8.25 9.64 18.16
CA ALA A 210 7.19 10.08 19.06
C ALA A 210 5.90 9.25 18.94
N LEU A 211 5.78 8.38 17.93
CA LEU A 211 4.59 7.55 17.76
C LEU A 211 4.61 6.37 18.74
N PRO A 212 3.49 6.07 19.42
CA PRO A 212 3.38 4.86 20.23
C PRO A 212 3.65 3.58 19.44
N VAL A 213 4.03 2.51 20.13
CA VAL A 213 4.12 1.20 19.47
C VAL A 213 2.72 0.65 19.25
N LEU A 214 2.38 0.35 17.99
CA LEU A 214 1.13 -0.31 17.66
C LEU A 214 1.16 -1.81 18.00
N PRO A 215 0.02 -2.43 18.37
CA PRO A 215 -0.05 -3.87 18.61
C PRO A 215 0.29 -4.70 17.36
N THR A 216 1.01 -5.81 17.55
CA THR A 216 1.45 -6.74 16.48
C THR A 216 0.62 -8.04 16.40
N LYS A 217 -0.44 -8.14 17.20
CA LYS A 217 -1.24 -9.38 17.35
C LYS A 217 -1.86 -9.91 16.04
N ASP A 218 -2.11 -9.03 15.07
CA ASP A 218 -2.75 -9.39 13.80
C ASP A 218 -1.74 -9.53 12.65
N ASP A 219 -0.44 -9.37 12.90
CA ASP A 219 0.58 -9.31 11.84
C ASP A 219 0.61 -10.60 11.02
N ALA A 220 0.43 -11.76 11.65
CA ALA A 220 0.39 -13.05 10.96
C ALA A 220 -0.73 -13.11 9.90
N LYS A 221 -1.88 -12.47 10.16
CA LYS A 221 -3.02 -12.42 9.24
C LYS A 221 -2.82 -11.41 8.11
N ALA A 222 -1.89 -10.46 8.27
CA ALA A 222 -1.63 -9.41 7.30
C ALA A 222 -0.65 -9.85 6.19
N ARG A 223 0.16 -10.89 6.44
CA ARG A 223 1.17 -11.37 5.48
C ARG A 223 0.59 -11.87 4.17
N ASP A 224 -0.67 -12.33 4.19
CA ASP A 224 -1.35 -12.88 3.01
C ASP A 224 -2.34 -11.90 2.36
N LYS A 225 -2.36 -10.63 2.80
CA LYS A 225 -3.33 -9.63 2.36
C LYS A 225 -2.71 -8.63 1.39
N GLY A 226 -3.51 -8.16 0.43
CA GLY A 226 -3.11 -7.09 -0.49
C GLY A 226 -3.04 -5.71 0.17
N PHE A 227 -2.56 -4.72 -0.57
CA PHE A 227 -2.35 -3.36 -0.05
C PHE A 227 -3.50 -2.38 -0.33
N ILE A 228 -4.45 -2.73 -1.22
CA ILE A 228 -5.52 -1.81 -1.64
C ILE A 228 -6.40 -1.38 -0.46
N GLU A 229 -6.82 -2.32 0.39
CA GLU A 229 -7.65 -2.02 1.57
C GLU A 229 -6.95 -1.10 2.57
N PRO A 230 -5.75 -1.42 3.11
CA PRO A 230 -5.11 -0.55 4.08
C PRO A 230 -4.83 0.83 3.48
N LEU A 231 -4.41 0.94 2.21
CA LEU A 231 -4.25 2.23 1.56
C LEU A 231 -5.55 3.00 1.43
N ALA A 232 -6.67 2.35 1.09
CA ALA A 232 -7.97 3.02 1.00
C ALA A 232 -8.38 3.60 2.36
N VAL A 233 -8.18 2.83 3.44
CA VAL A 233 -8.45 3.28 4.81
C VAL A 233 -7.57 4.47 5.17
N ILE A 234 -6.26 4.38 4.95
CA ILE A 234 -5.31 5.46 5.26
C ILE A 234 -5.64 6.71 4.44
N ALA A 235 -5.90 6.56 3.14
CA ALA A 235 -6.23 7.65 2.24
C ALA A 235 -7.55 8.34 2.60
N SER A 236 -8.48 7.63 3.25
CA SER A 236 -9.73 8.23 3.75
C SER A 236 -9.49 9.27 4.86
N LYS A 237 -8.29 9.29 5.45
CA LYS A 237 -7.89 10.22 6.53
C LYS A 237 -7.12 11.45 6.04
N LEU A 238 -6.94 11.61 4.71
CA LEU A 238 -6.27 12.78 4.12
C LEU A 238 -7.16 14.03 4.06
N GLY A 239 -8.44 13.92 4.42
CA GLY A 239 -9.43 15.00 4.42
C GLY A 239 -9.86 15.44 5.81
#